data_AF-A0A7X6CFX2-F1
#
_entry.id   AF-A0A7X6CFX2-F1
#
_cell.length_a   1.000
_cell.length_b   1.000
_cell.length_c   1.000
_cell.angle_alpha   90.00
_cell.angle_beta   90.00
_cell.angle_gamma   90.00
#
_symmetry.space_group_name_H-M   'P 1'
#
loop_
_entity.id
_entity.type
_entity.pdbx_description
1 polymer ?
#
loop_
_entity_poly.entity_id
_entity_poly.type
_entity_poly.pdbx_seq_one_letter_code
_entity_poly.pdbx_strand_id
1 'polypeptide(L)'
;MIEQWVRQELEKTELGDSRRTNRFMKIEKLQLETASRLEMALATYSIVAWRLLYLTHLARLAPDSSCEIMLSPPEWQALYATIYRKSYPHSYPPTLGEAVGWIAKLGGFLGRKHDGFPGVKTLWRGLRRLEDIMTGWLLFNQLKTT
;
A
#
# COMPACT_ATOMS: atom_id res chain seq x y z
N MET A 1 2.21 19.43 -34.02
CA MET A 1 2.00 18.01 -34.40
C MET A 1 2.02 17.07 -33.20
N ILE A 2 2.99 17.15 -32.30
CA ILE A 2 3.05 16.31 -31.09
C ILE A 2 1.89 16.62 -30.11
N GLU A 3 1.50 17.88 -29.93
CA GLU A 3 0.40 18.24 -29.01
C GLU A 3 -0.96 17.69 -29.42
N GLN A 4 -1.23 17.59 -30.73
CA GLN A 4 -2.47 17.02 -31.23
C GLN A 4 -2.49 15.49 -31.09
N TRP A 5 -1.33 14.84 -31.25
CA TRP A 5 -1.17 13.42 -31.00
C TRP A 5 -1.31 13.08 -29.51
N VAL A 6 -0.69 13.86 -28.62
CA VAL A 6 -0.83 13.72 -27.16
C VAL A 6 -2.26 13.94 -26.69
N ARG A 7 -2.99 14.93 -27.25
CA ARG A 7 -4.41 15.14 -26.93
C ARG A 7 -5.30 13.98 -27.36
N GLN A 8 -5.10 13.43 -28.57
CA GLN A 8 -5.89 12.28 -29.03
C GLN A 8 -5.59 11.00 -28.24
N GLU A 9 -4.35 10.83 -27.78
CA GLU A 9 -3.97 9.66 -26.99
C GLU A 9 -4.50 9.72 -25.55
N LEU A 10 -4.56 10.93 -24.98
CA LEU A 10 -5.16 11.20 -23.66
C LEU A 10 -6.69 11.09 -23.65
N GLU A 11 -7.36 11.32 -24.79
CA GLU A 11 -8.81 11.08 -24.93
C GLU A 11 -9.16 9.59 -25.07
N LYS A 12 -8.21 8.76 -25.54
CA LYS A 12 -8.40 7.31 -25.73
C LYS A 12 -7.97 6.46 -24.54
N THR A 13 -7.01 6.94 -23.75
CA THR A 13 -6.57 6.25 -22.53
C THR A 13 -7.51 6.58 -21.36
N GLU A 14 -7.84 5.57 -20.58
CA GLU A 14 -8.80 5.54 -19.48
C GLU A 14 -8.49 6.48 -18.27
N LEU A 15 -7.68 7.52 -18.49
CA LEU A 15 -7.33 8.57 -17.53
C LEU A 15 -8.36 9.70 -17.45
N GLY A 16 -9.35 9.74 -18.36
CA GLY A 16 -10.42 10.74 -18.38
C GLY A 16 -11.59 10.51 -17.40
N ASP A 17 -11.67 9.35 -16.73
CA ASP A 17 -12.72 9.12 -15.73
C ASP A 17 -12.31 9.65 -14.35
N SER A 18 -12.56 10.95 -14.15
CA SER A 18 -12.46 11.63 -12.85
C SER A 18 -13.22 10.92 -11.73
N ARG A 19 -14.24 10.10 -12.03
CA ARG A 19 -14.99 9.31 -11.03
C ARG A 19 -14.22 8.11 -10.51
N ARG A 20 -13.18 7.63 -11.21
CA ARG A 20 -12.33 6.51 -10.76
C ARG A 20 -11.19 7.02 -9.88
N THR A 21 -10.48 8.09 -10.26
CA THR A 21 -9.46 8.72 -9.40
C THR A 21 -10.04 9.16 -8.05
N ASN A 22 -11.23 9.77 -8.05
CA ASN A 22 -11.94 10.17 -6.82
C ASN A 22 -12.34 9.01 -5.88
N ARG A 23 -12.41 7.77 -6.38
CA ARG A 23 -12.76 6.57 -5.59
C ARG A 23 -11.56 5.95 -4.87
N PHE A 24 -10.34 6.29 -5.28
CA PHE A 24 -9.10 5.78 -4.70
C PHE A 24 -8.36 6.85 -3.91
N MET A 25 -8.30 8.07 -4.43
CA MET A 25 -7.66 9.22 -3.80
C MET A 25 -8.55 10.44 -4.02
N LYS A 26 -9.21 10.91 -2.97
CA LYS A 26 -10.18 12.01 -3.02
C LYS A 26 -9.49 13.36 -3.20
N ILE A 27 -8.65 13.51 -4.22
CA ILE A 27 -7.89 14.75 -4.47
C ILE A 27 -8.86 15.92 -4.66
N GLU A 28 -9.98 15.71 -5.36
CA GLU A 28 -11.00 16.74 -5.60
C GLU A 28 -11.73 17.18 -4.31
N LYS A 29 -11.75 16.35 -3.26
CA LYS A 29 -12.31 16.75 -1.96
C LYS A 29 -11.36 17.61 -1.12
N LEU A 30 -10.09 17.71 -1.50
CA LEU A 30 -9.13 18.51 -0.74
C LEU A 30 -9.39 20.03 -0.86
N GLN A 31 -10.31 20.45 -1.77
CA GLN A 31 -10.68 21.86 -1.97
C GLN A 31 -9.45 22.77 -1.97
N LEU A 32 -8.41 22.35 -2.70
CA LEU A 32 -7.15 23.10 -2.77
C LEU A 32 -7.37 24.23 -3.76
N GLU A 33 -7.87 25.35 -3.24
CA GLU A 33 -8.24 26.55 -4.00
C GLU A 33 -7.06 27.17 -4.78
N THR A 34 -5.83 26.78 -4.47
CA THR A 34 -4.61 27.31 -5.09
C THR A 34 -3.74 26.22 -5.71
N ALA A 35 -3.19 26.51 -6.90
CA ALA A 35 -2.36 25.58 -7.68
C ALA A 35 -1.16 25.04 -6.89
N SER A 36 -0.51 25.88 -6.08
CA SER A 36 0.63 25.49 -5.24
C SER A 36 0.26 24.42 -4.19
N ARG A 37 -0.94 24.48 -3.61
CA ARG A 37 -1.40 23.45 -2.66
C ARG A 37 -1.70 22.13 -3.37
N LEU A 38 -2.23 22.19 -4.59
CA LEU A 38 -2.46 21.02 -5.44
C LEU A 38 -1.14 20.34 -5.79
N GLU A 39 -0.12 21.11 -6.16
CA GLU A 39 1.21 20.61 -6.51
C GLU A 39 1.90 19.90 -5.33
N MET A 40 1.85 20.50 -4.13
CA MET A 40 2.36 19.87 -2.91
C MET A 40 1.64 18.56 -2.60
N ALA A 41 0.31 18.54 -2.71
CA ALA A 41 -0.47 17.32 -2.50
C ALA A 41 -0.10 16.25 -3.53
N LEU A 42 0.01 16.61 -4.81
CA LEU A 42 0.42 15.70 -5.89
C LEU A 42 1.80 15.12 -5.62
N ALA A 43 2.77 15.93 -5.17
CA ALA A 43 4.10 15.45 -4.83
C ALA A 43 4.06 14.42 -3.69
N THR A 44 3.37 14.71 -2.58
CA THR A 44 3.23 13.78 -1.45
C THR A 44 2.55 12.49 -1.88
N TYR A 45 1.45 12.58 -2.62
CA TYR A 45 0.73 11.40 -3.05
C TYR A 45 1.49 10.59 -4.09
N SER A 46 2.34 11.21 -4.91
CA SER A 46 3.16 10.49 -5.90
C SER A 46 4.16 9.55 -5.23
N ILE A 47 4.76 9.96 -4.11
CA ILE A 47 5.67 9.12 -3.31
C ILE A 47 4.92 7.88 -2.79
N VAL A 48 3.73 8.10 -2.23
CA VAL A 48 2.88 7.04 -1.70
C VAL A 48 2.41 6.09 -2.80
N ALA A 49 1.95 6.64 -3.93
CA ALA A 49 1.50 5.88 -5.08
C ALA A 49 2.64 5.03 -5.67
N TRP A 50 3.84 5.59 -5.78
CA TRP A 50 5.02 4.84 -6.21
C TRP A 50 5.34 3.69 -5.26
N ARG A 51 5.37 3.92 -3.94
CA ARG A 51 5.65 2.86 -2.95
C ARG A 51 4.64 1.72 -3.06
N LEU A 52 3.35 2.04 -3.24
CA LEU A 52 2.29 1.05 -3.39
C LEU A 52 2.37 0.29 -4.71
N LEU A 53 2.70 0.97 -5.80
CA LEU A 53 2.94 0.38 -7.11
C LEU A 53 4.15 -0.56 -7.06
N TYR A 54 5.25 -0.09 -6.47
CA TYR A 54 6.48 -0.85 -6.31
C TYR A 54 6.27 -2.11 -5.49
N LEU A 55 5.57 -2.01 -4.34
CA LEU A 55 5.17 -3.17 -3.54
C LEU A 55 4.37 -4.18 -4.35
N THR A 56 3.36 -3.71 -5.10
CA THR A 56 2.49 -4.55 -5.92
C THR A 56 3.28 -5.24 -7.04
N HIS A 57 4.24 -4.54 -7.63
CA HIS A 57 5.05 -5.05 -8.73
C HIS A 57 6.08 -6.07 -8.24
N LEU A 58 6.82 -5.76 -7.17
CA LEU A 58 7.78 -6.68 -6.56
C LEU A 58 7.11 -7.97 -6.08
N ALA A 59 5.93 -7.88 -5.46
CA ALA A 59 5.18 -9.05 -5.01
C ALA A 59 4.80 -10.01 -6.15
N ARG A 60 4.73 -9.51 -7.39
CA ARG A 60 4.43 -10.31 -8.58
C ARG A 60 5.68 -10.87 -9.24
N LEU A 61 6.75 -10.08 -9.31
CA LEU A 61 7.98 -10.46 -10.00
C LEU A 61 8.90 -11.34 -9.15
N ALA A 62 8.99 -11.05 -7.85
CA ALA A 62 9.93 -11.69 -6.94
C ALA A 62 9.24 -12.00 -5.59
N PRO A 63 8.17 -12.82 -5.59
CA PRO A 63 7.42 -13.14 -4.37
C PRO A 63 8.28 -13.81 -3.30
N ASP A 64 9.27 -14.61 -3.70
CA ASP A 64 10.14 -15.39 -2.81
C ASP A 64 11.26 -14.57 -2.15
N SER A 65 11.40 -13.29 -2.52
CA SER A 65 12.37 -12.40 -1.89
C SER A 65 12.00 -12.12 -0.42
N SER A 66 12.97 -11.74 0.41
CA SER A 66 12.69 -11.34 1.80
C SER A 66 11.73 -10.14 1.85
N CYS A 67 10.75 -10.17 2.76
CA CYS A 67 9.88 -9.03 2.99
C CYS A 67 10.62 -7.81 3.57
N GLU A 68 11.84 -7.99 4.08
CA GLU A 68 12.65 -6.93 4.71
C GLU A 68 13.07 -5.82 3.75
N ILE A 69 12.98 -6.06 2.44
CA ILE A 69 13.14 -5.03 1.41
C ILE A 69 12.11 -3.89 1.59
N MET A 70 10.95 -4.19 2.16
CA MET A 70 9.83 -3.24 2.29
C MET A 70 9.37 -3.02 3.73
N LEU A 71 9.50 -4.03 4.60
CA LEU A 71 9.02 -4.02 5.99
C LEU A 71 10.18 -4.26 6.95
N SER A 72 10.33 -3.42 7.95
CA SER A 72 11.25 -3.65 9.06
C SER A 72 10.86 -4.88 9.90
N PRO A 73 11.81 -5.48 10.65
CA PRO A 73 11.54 -6.58 11.57
C PRO A 73 10.30 -6.43 12.45
N PRO A 74 10.11 -5.32 13.19
CA PRO A 74 8.94 -5.18 14.04
C PRO A 74 7.64 -5.05 13.23
N GLU A 75 7.68 -4.51 12.01
CA GLU A 75 6.49 -4.38 11.15
C GLU A 75 5.95 -5.73 10.70
N TRP A 76 6.80 -6.60 10.14
CA TRP A 76 6.33 -7.90 9.68
C TRP A 76 6.01 -8.84 10.84
N GLN A 77 6.66 -8.68 12.00
CA GLN A 77 6.33 -9.42 13.23
C GLN A 77 4.97 -9.01 13.78
N ALA A 78 4.70 -7.70 13.90
CA ALA A 78 3.42 -7.18 14.36
C ALA A 78 2.28 -7.54 13.40
N LEU A 79 2.57 -7.50 12.09
CA LEU A 79 1.65 -7.94 11.05
C LEU A 79 1.26 -9.41 11.23
N TYR A 80 2.24 -10.30 11.37
CA TYR A 80 1.98 -11.73 11.60
C TYR A 80 1.19 -11.96 12.89
N ALA A 81 1.61 -11.32 13.99
CA ALA A 81 0.96 -11.44 15.29
C ALA A 81 -0.49 -10.96 15.26
N THR A 82 -0.80 -9.94 14.47
CA THR A 82 -2.16 -9.44 14.33
C THR A 82 -3.05 -10.42 13.58
N ILE A 83 -2.55 -11.02 12.49
CA ILE A 83 -3.30 -11.96 11.66
C ILE A 83 -3.52 -13.31 12.36
N TYR A 84 -2.46 -13.87 12.94
CA TYR A 84 -2.48 -15.24 13.48
C TYR A 84 -2.61 -15.32 15.00
N ARG A 85 -2.61 -14.18 15.70
CA ARG A 85 -2.68 -14.09 17.17
C ARG A 85 -1.57 -14.87 17.89
N LYS A 86 -0.41 -14.99 17.24
CA LYS A 86 0.77 -15.74 17.70
C LYS A 86 2.04 -15.03 17.27
N SER A 87 3.12 -15.23 18.02
CA SER A 87 4.45 -14.80 17.57
C SER A 87 4.86 -15.56 16.31
N TYR A 88 5.62 -14.88 15.46
CA TYR A 88 6.17 -15.51 14.26
C TYR A 88 7.11 -16.67 14.66
N PRO A 89 6.91 -17.89 14.13
CA PRO A 89 7.55 -19.09 14.66
C PRO A 89 8.96 -19.34 14.13
N HIS A 90 9.40 -18.62 13.08
CA HIS A 90 10.70 -18.82 12.44
C HIS A 90 11.70 -17.72 12.79
N SER A 91 12.99 -18.03 12.67
CA SER A 91 14.09 -17.09 12.88
C SER A 91 14.44 -16.27 11.64
N TYR A 92 14.00 -16.68 10.45
CA TYR A 92 14.21 -15.99 9.19
C TYR A 92 12.99 -15.16 8.80
N PRO A 93 13.14 -14.05 8.06
CA PRO A 93 12.00 -13.23 7.66
C PRO A 93 11.09 -13.98 6.66
N PRO A 94 9.78 -13.70 6.67
CA PRO A 94 8.87 -14.26 5.68
C PRO A 94 9.16 -13.73 4.28
N THR A 95 8.61 -14.43 3.28
CA THR A 95 8.70 -13.98 1.89
C THR A 95 7.86 -12.72 1.67
N LEU A 96 8.22 -11.95 0.64
CA LEU A 96 7.48 -10.75 0.25
C LEU A 96 6.04 -11.10 -0.15
N GLY A 97 5.85 -12.22 -0.84
CA GLY A 97 4.52 -12.72 -1.21
C GLY A 97 3.63 -13.01 0.00
N GLU A 98 4.18 -13.66 1.04
CA GLU A 98 3.46 -13.92 2.30
C GLU A 98 3.11 -12.62 3.02
N ALA A 99 4.08 -11.72 3.18
CA ALA A 99 3.87 -10.44 3.85
C ALA A 99 2.81 -9.58 3.13
N VAL A 100 2.86 -9.53 1.80
CA VAL A 100 1.86 -8.83 0.98
C VAL A 100 0.49 -9.49 1.10
N GLY A 101 0.43 -10.82 1.17
CA GLY A 101 -0.79 -11.55 1.47
C GLY A 101 -1.39 -11.18 2.82
N TRP A 102 -0.56 -11.02 3.86
CA TRP A 102 -1.02 -10.61 5.19
C TRP A 102 -1.46 -9.15 5.24
N ILE A 103 -0.73 -8.24 4.59
CA ILE A 103 -1.16 -6.83 4.41
C ILE A 103 -2.52 -6.81 3.71
N ALA A 104 -2.69 -7.59 2.66
CA ALA A 104 -3.95 -7.67 1.94
C ALA A 104 -5.08 -8.18 2.85
N LYS A 105 -4.84 -9.18 3.69
CA LYS A 105 -5.81 -9.67 4.68
C LYS A 105 -6.24 -8.58 5.66
N LEU A 106 -5.31 -7.75 6.16
CA LEU A 106 -5.66 -6.57 6.97
C LEU A 106 -6.56 -5.59 6.21
N GLY A 107 -6.37 -5.48 4.90
CA GLY A 107 -7.18 -4.66 4.01
C GLY A 107 -8.55 -5.24 3.62
N GLY A 108 -8.87 -6.46 4.07
CA GLY A 108 -10.10 -7.18 3.76
C GLY A 108 -10.00 -8.16 2.59
N PHE A 109 -8.79 -8.55 2.17
CA PHE A 109 -8.60 -9.62 1.18
C PHE A 109 -8.86 -10.99 1.81
N LEU A 110 -9.70 -11.80 1.16
CA LEU A 110 -10.02 -13.14 1.64
C LEU A 110 -8.93 -14.15 1.28
N GLY A 111 -8.28 -13.99 0.13
CA GLY A 111 -7.18 -14.87 -0.30
C GLY A 111 -7.64 -16.28 -0.68
N ARG A 112 -8.77 -16.40 -1.39
CA ARG A 112 -9.23 -17.69 -1.92
C ARG A 112 -8.35 -18.12 -3.10
N LYS A 113 -8.35 -19.42 -3.42
CA LYS A 113 -7.51 -20.05 -4.45
C LYS A 113 -7.56 -19.38 -5.83
N HIS A 114 -8.64 -18.67 -6.16
CA HIS A 114 -8.86 -18.02 -7.46
C HIS A 114 -9.05 -16.49 -7.38
N ASP A 115 -8.80 -15.87 -6.22
CA ASP A 115 -8.97 -14.42 -6.07
C ASP A 115 -7.88 -13.61 -6.81
N GLY A 116 -6.81 -14.26 -7.24
CA GLY A 116 -5.67 -13.62 -7.90
C GLY A 116 -4.85 -12.75 -6.95
N PHE A 117 -4.14 -11.76 -7.51
CA PHE A 117 -3.33 -10.84 -6.71
C PHE A 117 -4.18 -9.76 -6.04
N PRO A 118 -3.83 -9.34 -4.81
CA PRO A 118 -4.56 -8.29 -4.11
C PRO A 118 -4.50 -6.96 -4.88
N GLY A 119 -5.63 -6.26 -4.91
CA GLY A 119 -5.73 -4.95 -5.55
C GLY A 119 -5.08 -3.84 -4.73
N VAL A 120 -4.64 -2.78 -5.42
CA VAL A 120 -3.98 -1.58 -4.86
C VAL A 120 -4.78 -0.97 -3.70
N LYS A 121 -6.11 -0.88 -3.82
CA LYS A 121 -6.99 -0.35 -2.76
C LYS A 121 -6.97 -1.20 -1.48
N THR A 122 -6.88 -2.51 -1.63
CA THR A 122 -6.85 -3.45 -0.52
C THR A 122 -5.51 -3.36 0.20
N LEU A 123 -4.41 -3.31 -0.56
CA LEU A 123 -3.08 -3.08 0.00
C LEU A 123 -2.98 -1.74 0.73
N TRP A 124 -3.52 -0.67 0.15
CA TRP A 124 -3.55 0.65 0.80
C TRP A 124 -4.23 0.62 2.17
N ARG A 125 -5.41 -0.01 2.26
CA ARG A 125 -6.11 -0.17 3.54
C ARG A 125 -5.30 -1.01 4.53
N GLY A 126 -4.69 -2.09 4.05
CA GLY A 126 -3.84 -2.95 4.86
C GLY A 126 -2.63 -2.24 5.44
N LEU A 127 -1.91 -1.47 4.62
CA LEU A 127 -0.76 -0.67 5.05
C LEU A 127 -1.16 0.38 6.08
N ARG A 128 -2.24 1.12 5.83
CA ARG A 128 -2.73 2.11 6.79
C ARG A 128 -3.12 1.47 8.12
N ARG A 129 -3.72 0.27 8.07
CA ARG A 129 -4.03 -0.48 9.29
C ARG A 129 -2.77 -0.98 10.01
N LEU A 130 -1.73 -1.35 9.27
CA LEU A 130 -0.44 -1.74 9.82
C LEU A 130 0.24 -0.55 10.53
N GLU A 131 0.17 0.66 9.97
CA GLU A 131 0.68 1.88 10.63
C GLU A 131 0.00 2.11 12.00
N ASP A 132 -1.33 1.95 12.09
CA ASP A 132 -2.05 2.04 13.37
C ASP A 132 -1.59 0.96 14.37
N ILE A 133 -1.41 -0.27 13.90
CA ILE A 133 -0.93 -1.40 14.72
C ILE A 133 0.48 -1.12 15.25
N MET A 134 1.36 -0.61 14.39
CA MET A 134 2.73 -0.28 14.74
C MET A 134 2.80 0.82 15.79
N THR A 135 1.92 1.81 15.70
CA THR A 135 1.81 2.84 16.74
C THR A 135 1.51 2.20 18.10
N GLY A 136 0.53 1.28 18.17
CA GLY A 136 0.22 0.56 19.41
C GLY A 136 1.35 -0.36 19.88
N TRP A 137 2.02 -1.05 18.96
CA TRP A 137 3.15 -1.94 19.25
C TRP A 137 4.33 -1.20 19.87
N LEU A 138 4.69 -0.05 19.28
CA LEU A 138 5.78 0.80 19.78
C LEU A 138 5.46 1.36 21.16
N LEU A 139 4.24 1.88 21.36
CA LEU A 139 3.80 2.39 22.67
C LEU A 139 3.84 1.30 23.75
N PHE A 140 3.35 0.11 23.44
CA PHE A 140 3.38 -1.01 24.38
C PHE A 140 4.80 -1.41 24.77
N ASN A 141 5.72 -1.45 23.80
CA ASN A 141 7.11 -1.79 24.08
C ASN A 141 7.81 -0.73 24.92
N GLN A 142 7.53 0.56 24.69
CA GLN A 142 8.05 1.66 25.52
C GLN A 142 7.58 1.56 26.98
N LEU A 143 6.30 1.24 27.18
CA LEU A 143 5.72 1.05 28.52
C LEU A 143 6.31 -0.16 29.24
N LYS A 144 6.67 -1.22 28.52
CA LYS A 144 7.34 -2.40 29.11
C LYS A 144 8.78 -2.15 29.56
N THR A 145 9.45 -1.20 28.91
CA THR A 145 10.84 -0.84 29.23
C THR A 145 10.97 0.17 30.36
N THR A 146 9.86 0.73 30.84
CA THR A 146 9.78 1.64 31.99
C THR A 146 9.39 0.86 33.24
#